data_AF-R6AQY3-F1
#
_entry.id   AF-R6AQY3-F1
#
_cell.length_a   1.000
_cell.length_b   1.000
_cell.length_c   1.000
_cell.angle_alpha   90.00
_cell.angle_beta   90.00
_cell.angle_gamma   90.00
#
_symmetry.space_group_name_H-M   'P 1'
#
loop_
_entity.id
_entity.type
_entity.pdbx_description
1 polymer ?
#
loop_
_entity_poly.entity_id
_entity_poly.type
_entity_poly.pdbx_seq_one_letter_code
_entity_poly.pdbx_strand_id
1 'polypeptide(L)'
;MVEFSATLSDALAPVTLISGVGLLLVSMSARYCHATSRIRQLLAERKEESEDFHEEIDQSIDLIYKRASLLKTGILTLMISAAFSSLQVLVIVIERLFSLDLSLMKSTMLLASVIFIVISSCIYVSEVQVSVKALGLTVHHHNRPQ
;
A
#
# COMPACT_ATOMS: atom_id res chain seq x y z
N MET A 1 3.96 12.63 40.38
CA MET A 1 3.09 11.58 39.80
C MET A 1 3.27 11.69 38.30
N VAL A 2 3.91 10.71 37.65
CA VAL A 2 4.04 10.72 36.18
C VAL A 2 2.61 10.70 35.63
N GLU A 3 2.20 11.76 34.93
CA GLU A 3 0.86 11.85 34.37
C GLU A 3 0.72 10.78 33.28
N PHE A 4 0.07 9.67 33.62
CA PHE A 4 -0.33 8.64 32.67
C PHE A 4 -1.08 9.24 31.45
N SER A 5 -1.81 10.33 31.70
CA SER A 5 -2.45 11.16 30.68
C SER A 5 -1.47 11.70 29.62
N ALA A 6 -0.30 12.19 30.02
CA ALA A 6 0.70 12.74 29.11
C ALA A 6 1.34 11.64 28.23
N THR A 7 1.59 10.46 28.80
CA THR A 7 2.09 9.31 28.02
C THR A 7 1.06 8.84 26.99
N LEU A 8 -0.22 8.79 27.35
CA LEU A 8 -1.31 8.48 26.42
C LEU A 8 -1.44 9.51 25.32
N SER A 9 -1.33 10.80 25.65
CA SER A 9 -1.36 11.89 24.67
C SER A 9 -0.22 11.79 23.66
N ASP A 10 1.01 11.49 24.11
CA ASP A 10 2.18 11.33 23.23
C ASP A 10 2.06 10.09 22.33
N ALA A 11 1.48 9.00 22.84
CA ALA A 11 1.30 7.76 22.10
C ALA A 11 0.11 7.78 21.13
N LEU A 12 -0.82 8.71 21.29
CA LEU A 12 -2.03 8.79 20.46
C LEU A 12 -1.70 8.92 18.97
N ALA A 13 -0.82 9.85 18.60
CA ALA A 13 -0.47 10.12 17.21
C ALA A 13 0.11 8.89 16.47
N PRO A 14 1.18 8.22 16.96
CA PRO A 14 1.72 7.04 16.28
C PRO A 14 0.74 5.85 16.27
N VAL A 15 -0.07 5.67 17.32
CA VAL A 15 -1.08 4.60 17.36
C VAL A 15 -2.18 4.82 16.33
N THR A 16 -2.70 6.05 16.21
CA THR A 16 -3.69 6.41 15.18
C THR A 16 -3.12 6.22 13.77
N LEU A 17 -1.85 6.58 13.55
CA LEU A 17 -1.17 6.35 12.27
C LEU A 17 -1.09 4.87 11.90
N ILE A 18 -0.75 3.99 12.85
CA ILE A 18 -0.70 2.52 12.61
C ILE A 18 -2.07 2.01 12.15
N SER A 19 -3.15 2.48 12.79
CA SER A 19 -4.51 2.12 12.40
C SER A 19 -4.86 2.58 10.97
N GLY A 20 -4.53 3.84 10.64
CA GLY A 20 -4.75 4.38 9.28
C GLY A 20 -3.97 3.63 8.21
N VAL A 21 -2.72 3.26 8.50
CA VAL A 21 -1.88 2.42 7.63
C VAL A 21 -2.51 1.03 7.44
N GLY A 22 -3.04 0.43 8.50
CA GLY A 22 -3.72 -0.87 8.41
C GLY A 22 -4.88 -0.88 7.41
N LEU A 23 -5.70 0.19 7.39
CA LEU A 23 -6.81 0.31 6.44
C LEU A 23 -6.31 0.43 4.99
N LEU A 24 -5.27 1.23 4.75
CA LEU A 24 -4.65 1.34 3.43
C LEU A 24 -4.06 0.00 2.98
N LEU A 25 -3.42 -0.72 3.90
CA LEU A 25 -2.82 -2.02 3.62
C LEU A 25 -3.86 -3.07 3.23
N VAL A 26 -5.01 -3.12 3.91
CA VAL A 26 -6.12 -4.02 3.55
C VAL A 26 -6.59 -3.73 2.13
N SER A 27 -6.80 -2.46 1.79
CA SER A 27 -7.24 -2.05 0.45
C SER A 27 -6.22 -2.40 -0.64
N MET A 28 -4.93 -2.11 -0.41
CA MET A 28 -3.86 -2.47 -1.33
C MET A 28 -3.72 -4.00 -1.48
N SER A 29 -3.79 -4.74 -0.38
CA SER A 29 -3.64 -6.20 -0.38
C SER A 29 -4.79 -6.86 -1.14
N ALA A 30 -6.02 -6.37 -0.99
CA ALA A 30 -7.17 -6.85 -1.74
C ALA A 30 -6.98 -6.67 -3.25
N ARG A 31 -6.52 -5.49 -3.68
CA ARG A 31 -6.23 -5.22 -5.10
C ARG A 31 -5.06 -6.05 -5.63
N TYR A 32 -3.99 -6.22 -4.86
CA TYR A 32 -2.86 -7.05 -5.22
C TYR A 32 -3.28 -8.51 -5.43
N CYS A 33 -4.08 -9.05 -4.51
CA CYS A 33 -4.63 -10.40 -4.60
C CYS A 33 -5.51 -10.55 -5.84
N HIS A 34 -6.41 -9.60 -6.09
CA HIS A 34 -7.25 -9.59 -7.28
C HIS A 34 -6.44 -9.57 -8.58
N ALA A 35 -5.42 -8.71 -8.69
CA ALA A 35 -4.53 -8.65 -9.85
C ALA A 35 -3.80 -9.99 -10.07
N THR A 36 -3.28 -10.60 -9.01
CA THR A 36 -2.58 -11.89 -9.09
C THR A 36 -3.51 -13.02 -9.49
N SER A 37 -4.73 -13.06 -8.95
CA SER A 37 -5.76 -14.02 -9.33
C SER A 37 -6.16 -13.86 -10.80
N ARG A 38 -6.29 -12.63 -11.30
CA ARG A 38 -6.58 -12.37 -12.72
C ARG A 38 -5.45 -12.85 -13.63
N ILE A 39 -4.18 -12.65 -13.26
CA ILE A 39 -3.03 -13.19 -14.01
C ILE A 39 -3.10 -14.72 -14.08
N ARG A 40 -3.40 -15.39 -12.95
CA ARG A 40 -3.52 -16.86 -12.92
C ARG A 40 -4.65 -17.36 -13.83
N GLN A 41 -5.77 -16.64 -13.89
CA GLN A 41 -6.88 -16.96 -14.79
C GLN A 41 -6.47 -16.80 -16.27
N LEU A 42 -5.85 -15.68 -16.63
CA LEU A 42 -5.39 -15.42 -18.00
C LEU A 42 -4.34 -16.46 -18.45
N LEU A 43 -3.46 -16.89 -17.55
CA LEU A 43 -2.50 -17.97 -17.82
C LEU A 43 -3.19 -19.33 -18.06
N ALA A 44 -4.34 -19.57 -17.44
CA ALA A 44 -5.14 -20.78 -17.68
C ALA A 44 -5.87 -20.69 -19.03
N GLU A 45 -6.46 -19.53 -19.36
CA GLU A 45 -7.11 -19.25 -20.65
C GLU A 45 -6.10 -19.41 -21.81
N ARG A 46 -4.87 -18.90 -21.64
CA ARG A 46 -3.74 -19.09 -22.59
C ARG A 46 -3.44 -20.56 -22.90
N LYS A 47 -3.75 -21.50 -22.00
CA LYS A 47 -3.47 -22.92 -22.21
C LYS A 47 -4.55 -23.60 -23.06
N GLU A 48 -5.75 -23.03 -23.10
CA GLU A 48 -6.91 -23.59 -23.80
C GLU A 48 -7.16 -22.94 -25.16
N GLU A 49 -6.66 -21.71 -25.39
CA GLU A 49 -6.82 -20.97 -26.64
C GLU A 49 -5.80 -21.31 -27.75
N SER A 50 -6.08 -20.81 -28.95
CA SER A 50 -5.28 -21.01 -30.18
C SER A 50 -4.11 -20.03 -30.24
N GLU A 51 -2.97 -20.42 -30.83
CA GLU A 51 -1.72 -19.62 -30.90
C GLU A 51 -1.91 -18.14 -31.28
N ASP A 52 -2.90 -17.80 -32.11
CA ASP A 52 -3.24 -16.43 -32.53
C ASP A 52 -3.59 -15.49 -31.37
N PHE A 53 -4.19 -15.99 -30.28
CA PHE A 53 -4.61 -15.17 -29.12
C PHE A 53 -3.57 -15.09 -28.01
N HIS A 54 -2.48 -15.87 -28.09
CA HIS A 54 -1.47 -15.91 -27.04
C HIS A 54 -0.76 -14.57 -26.87
N GLU A 55 -0.54 -13.84 -27.96
CA GLU A 55 0.16 -12.55 -27.92
C GLU A 55 -0.69 -11.46 -27.25
N GLU A 56 -2.01 -11.44 -27.48
CA GLU A 56 -2.94 -10.52 -26.80
C GLU A 56 -3.08 -10.84 -25.30
N ILE A 57 -3.15 -12.14 -24.95
CA ILE A 57 -3.18 -12.58 -23.56
C ILE A 57 -1.88 -12.22 -22.84
N ASP A 58 -0.72 -12.48 -23.45
CA ASP A 58 0.58 -12.19 -22.85
C ASP A 58 0.78 -10.67 -22.62
N GLN A 59 0.32 -9.82 -23.55
CA GLN A 59 0.31 -8.36 -23.35
C GLN A 59 -0.58 -7.94 -22.18
N SER A 60 -1.77 -8.55 -22.05
CA SER A 60 -2.69 -8.28 -20.95
C SER A 60 -2.11 -8.70 -19.59
N ILE A 61 -1.41 -9.83 -19.55
CA ILE A 61 -0.72 -10.33 -18.36
C ILE A 61 0.40 -9.37 -17.95
N ASP A 62 1.24 -8.90 -18.88
CA ASP A 62 2.35 -8.00 -18.57
C ASP A 62 1.86 -6.67 -17.97
N LEU A 63 0.77 -6.11 -18.51
CA LEU A 63 0.15 -4.90 -17.98
C LEU A 63 -0.32 -5.09 -16.53
N ILE A 64 -1.02 -6.18 -16.23
CA ILE A 64 -1.52 -6.47 -14.88
C ILE A 64 -0.35 -6.76 -13.94
N TYR A 65 0.69 -7.46 -14.40
CA TYR A 65 1.89 -7.75 -13.63
C TYR A 65 2.65 -6.48 -13.23
N LYS A 66 2.85 -5.55 -14.17
CA LYS A 66 3.50 -4.27 -13.91
C LYS A 66 2.77 -3.46 -12.84
N ARG A 67 1.43 -3.48 -12.85
CA ARG A 67 0.59 -2.86 -11.83
C ARG A 67 0.71 -3.56 -10.47
N ALA A 68 0.69 -4.90 -10.46
CA ALA A 68 0.88 -5.68 -9.23
C ALA A 68 2.26 -5.39 -8.59
N SER A 69 3.29 -5.21 -9.41
CA SER A 69 4.64 -4.83 -8.97
C SER A 69 4.68 -3.42 -8.35
N LEU A 70 4.02 -2.43 -8.96
CA LEU A 70 3.87 -1.09 -8.37
C LEU A 70 3.14 -1.15 -7.01
N LEU A 71 2.08 -1.95 -6.92
CA LEU A 71 1.33 -2.13 -5.68
C LEU A 71 2.17 -2.79 -4.59
N LYS A 72 2.99 -3.78 -4.95
CA LYS A 72 3.95 -4.42 -4.04
C LYS A 72 4.93 -3.40 -3.45
N THR A 73 5.50 -2.52 -4.28
CA THR A 73 6.39 -1.46 -3.80
C THR A 73 5.66 -0.52 -2.84
N GLY A 74 4.43 -0.10 -3.19
CA GLY A 74 3.58 0.71 -2.32
C GLY A 74 3.33 0.07 -0.95
N ILE A 75 2.99 -1.23 -0.92
CA ILE A 75 2.77 -2.00 0.31
C ILE A 75 4.05 -2.06 1.15
N LEU A 76 5.22 -2.29 0.54
CA LEU A 76 6.50 -2.32 1.26
C LEU A 76 6.83 -0.97 1.89
N THR A 77 6.68 0.13 1.15
CA THR A 77 6.86 1.49 1.67
C THR A 77 5.91 1.78 2.83
N LEU A 78 4.66 1.34 2.72
CA LEU A 78 3.66 1.48 3.78
C LEU A 78 4.04 0.68 5.04
N MET A 79 4.53 -0.55 4.87
CA MET A 79 4.98 -1.39 5.99
C MET A 79 6.20 -0.80 6.71
N ILE A 80 7.13 -0.17 5.96
CA ILE A 80 8.25 0.56 6.56
C ILE A 80 7.73 1.71 7.43
N SER A 81 6.74 2.47 6.96
CA SER A 81 6.14 3.55 7.76
C SER A 81 5.49 3.03 9.06
N ALA A 82 4.79 1.90 8.99
CA ALA A 82 4.17 1.26 10.16
C ALA A 82 5.22 0.77 11.17
N ALA A 83 6.35 0.25 10.68
CA ALA A 83 7.46 -0.18 11.53
C ALA A 83 8.10 1.01 12.26
N PHE A 84 8.27 2.15 11.57
CA PHE A 84 8.73 3.39 12.23
C PHE A 84 7.75 3.89 13.29
N SER A 85 6.45 3.88 12.99
CA SER A 85 5.42 4.32 13.95
C SER A 85 5.35 3.40 15.17
N SER A 86 5.47 2.08 14.99
CA SER A 86 5.49 1.13 16.11
C SER A 86 6.79 1.22 16.93
N LEU A 87 7.94 1.51 16.30
CA LEU A 87 9.18 1.82 17.01
C LEU A 87 9.07 3.14 17.81
N GLN A 88 8.34 4.13 17.30
CA GLN A 88 8.09 5.37 18.02
C GLN A 88 7.28 5.15 19.31
N VAL A 89 6.29 4.24 19.29
CA VAL A 89 5.56 3.84 20.51
C VAL A 89 6.53 3.24 21.54
N LEU A 90 7.50 2.42 21.11
CA LEU A 90 8.53 1.88 21.99
C LEU A 90 9.40 3.00 22.61
N VAL A 91 9.83 3.98 21.81
CA VAL A 91 10.64 5.12 22.28
C VAL A 91 9.88 5.92 23.34
N ILE A 92 8.57 6.17 23.16
CA ILE A 92 7.73 6.87 24.13
C ILE A 92 7.72 6.13 25.47
N VAL A 93 7.59 4.79 25.46
CA VAL A 93 7.61 3.99 26.69
C VAL A 93 8.98 4.07 27.37
N ILE A 94 10.08 3.96 26.60
CA ILE A 94 11.46 4.04 27.13
C ILE A 94 11.74 5.40 27.76
N GLU A 95 11.40 6.50 27.09
CA GLU A 95 11.54 7.86 27.63
C GLU A 95 10.85 8.01 28.98
N ARG A 96 9.66 7.42 29.14
CA ARG A 96 8.93 7.46 30.42
C ARG A 96 9.54 6.57 31.49
N LEU A 97 10.10 5.42 31.14
CA LEU A 97 10.77 4.52 32.10
C LEU A 97 12.10 5.09 32.61
N PHE A 98 12.87 5.74 31.73
CA PHE A 98 14.21 6.25 32.05
C PHE A 98 14.26 7.77 32.30
N SER A 99 13.11 8.47 32.18
CA SER A 99 13.02 9.94 32.31
C SER A 99 13.99 10.70 31.38
N LEU A 100 14.15 10.22 30.15
CA LEU A 100 15.03 10.81 29.13
C LEU A 100 14.24 11.74 28.20
N ASP A 101 14.73 12.95 27.93
CA ASP A 101 14.13 13.84 26.93
C ASP A 101 14.51 13.41 25.50
N LEU A 102 13.67 12.56 24.88
CA LEU A 102 13.83 12.10 23.49
C LEU A 102 12.84 12.78 22.52
N SER A 103 12.34 13.96 22.89
CA SER A 103 11.34 14.73 22.14
C SER A 103 11.71 14.93 20.66
N LEU A 104 12.97 15.26 20.38
CA LEU A 104 13.45 15.47 19.00
C LEU A 104 13.42 14.18 18.17
N MET A 105 13.75 13.04 18.77
CA MET A 105 13.73 11.74 18.08
C MET A 105 12.31 11.28 17.78
N LYS A 106 11.36 11.51 18.70
CA LYS A 106 9.93 11.24 18.46
C LYS A 106 9.40 12.04 17.27
N SER A 107 9.71 13.34 17.23
CA SER A 107 9.23 14.25 16.18
C SER A 107 9.78 13.87 14.80
N THR A 108 11.08 13.56 14.69
CA THR A 108 11.69 13.19 13.40
C THR A 108 11.22 11.83 12.89
N MET A 109 11.02 10.84 13.77
CA MET A 109 10.45 9.55 13.41
C MET A 109 9.00 9.67 12.92
N LEU A 110 8.19 10.51 13.60
CA LEU A 110 6.83 10.80 13.18
C LEU A 110 6.82 11.41 11.78
N LEU A 111 7.63 12.46 11.56
CA LEU A 111 7.74 13.13 10.27
C LEU A 111 8.17 12.16 9.16
N ALA A 112 9.18 11.32 9.43
CA ALA A 112 9.63 10.31 8.48
C ALA A 112 8.51 9.32 8.12
N SER A 113 7.80 8.79 9.11
CA SER A 113 6.68 7.86 8.88
C SER A 113 5.58 8.49 8.01
N VAL A 114 5.22 9.75 8.27
CA VAL A 114 4.22 10.48 7.49
C VAL A 114 4.68 10.68 6.05
N ILE A 115 5.95 11.02 5.82
CA ILE A 115 6.51 11.15 4.46
C ILE A 115 6.39 9.81 3.70
N PHE A 116 6.75 8.68 4.34
CA PHE A 116 6.59 7.36 3.74
C PHE A 116 5.13 7.02 3.42
N ILE A 117 4.19 7.38 4.29
CA ILE A 117 2.75 7.19 4.07
C ILE A 117 2.28 8.00 2.86
N VAL A 118 2.70 9.27 2.75
CA VAL A 118 2.36 10.13 1.61
C VAL A 118 2.90 9.55 0.31
N ILE A 119 4.17 9.13 0.28
CA ILE A 119 4.78 8.49 -0.90
C ILE A 119 4.01 7.23 -1.30
N SER A 120 3.69 6.36 -0.32
CA SER A 120 2.92 5.14 -0.57
C SER A 120 1.51 5.45 -1.10
N SER A 121 0.86 6.48 -0.56
CA SER A 121 -0.45 6.95 -1.03
C SER A 121 -0.40 7.47 -2.47
N CYS A 122 0.65 8.21 -2.85
CA CYS A 122 0.84 8.64 -4.23
C CYS A 122 1.00 7.46 -5.19
N ILE A 123 1.77 6.43 -4.81
CA ILE A 123 1.91 5.19 -5.58
C ILE A 123 0.55 4.51 -5.73
N TYR A 124 -0.23 4.44 -4.65
CA TYR A 124 -1.58 3.89 -4.66
C TYR A 124 -2.50 4.60 -5.65
N VAL A 125 -2.57 5.94 -5.57
CA VAL A 125 -3.41 6.76 -6.45
C VAL A 125 -3.00 6.57 -7.90
N SER A 126 -1.69 6.53 -8.18
CA SER A 126 -1.18 6.28 -9.53
C SER A 126 -1.63 4.93 -10.07
N GLU A 127 -1.59 3.87 -9.24
CA GLU A 127 -2.11 2.56 -9.63
C GLU A 127 -3.62 2.57 -9.88
N VAL A 128 -4.39 3.24 -9.01
CA VAL A 128 -5.84 3.37 -9.15
C VAL A 128 -6.20 4.04 -10.48
N GLN A 129 -5.51 5.12 -10.84
CA GLN A 129 -5.75 5.85 -12.09
C GLN A 129 -5.46 4.97 -13.32
N VAL A 130 -4.35 4.23 -13.30
CA VAL A 130 -4.02 3.26 -14.36
C VAL A 130 -5.08 2.15 -14.43
N SER A 131 -5.58 1.68 -13.28
CA SER A 131 -6.67 0.69 -13.21
C SER A 131 -7.94 1.17 -13.92
N VAL A 132 -8.36 2.39 -13.63
CA VAL A 132 -9.59 2.96 -14.20
C VAL A 132 -9.41 3.22 -15.70
N LYS A 133 -8.24 3.69 -16.12
CA LYS A 133 -7.94 3.95 -17.53
C LYS A 133 -7.94 2.66 -18.36
N ALA A 134 -7.41 1.56 -17.82
CA ALA A 134 -7.46 0.25 -18.49
C ALA A 134 -8.91 -0.23 -18.69
N LEU A 135 -9.77 -0.10 -17.67
CA LEU A 135 -11.19 -0.46 -17.76
C LEU A 135 -11.96 0.42 -18.78
N GLY A 136 -11.67 1.72 -18.82
CA GLY A 136 -12.28 2.64 -19.79
C GLY A 136 -11.93 2.31 -21.25
N LEU A 137 -10.72 1.82 -21.50
CA LEU A 137 -10.28 1.40 -22.83
C LEU A 137 -10.93 0.06 -23.25
N THR A 138 -11.14 -0.88 -22.33
CA THR A 138 -11.85 -2.14 -22.60
C THR A 138 -13.33 -1.92 -22.91
N VAL A 139 -13.99 -0.99 -22.20
CA VAL A 139 -15.41 -0.65 -22.46
C VAL A 139 -15.62 -0.04 -23.84
N HIS A 140 -14.67 0.75 -24.34
CA HIS A 140 -14.77 1.30 -25.71
C HIS A 140 -14.50 0.28 -26.82
N HIS A 141 -13.75 -0.79 -26.56
CA HIS A 141 -13.60 -1.88 -27.53
C HIS A 141 -14.85 -2.75 -27.67
N HIS A 142 -15.64 -2.91 -26.59
CA HIS A 142 -16.89 -3.67 -26.64
C HIS A 142 -18.07 -2.91 -27.26
N ASN A 143 -17.94 -1.60 -27.49
CA ASN A 143 -18.99 -0.76 -28.08
C ASN A 143 -18.83 -0.53 -29.60
N ARG A 144 -17.95 -1.30 -30.27
CA ARG A 144 -17.99 -1.40 -31.73
C ARG A 144 -19.03 -2.47 -32.11
N PRO A 145 -20.17 -2.09 -32.73
CA PRO A 145 -21.06 -3.10 -33.29
C PRO A 145 -20.28 -3.92 -34.32
N GLN A 146 -20.31 -5.24 -34.14
CA GLN A 146 -20.02 -6.17 -35.24
C GLN A 146 -21.09 -6.04 -36.32
#